data_AF-A0A9Y2MYW4-F1
#
_entry.id   AF-A0A9Y2MYW4-F1
#
_cell.length_a   1.000
_cell.length_b   1.000
_cell.length_c   1.000
_cell.angle_alpha   90.00
_cell.angle_beta   90.00
_cell.angle_gamma   90.00
#
_symmetry.space_group_name_H-M   'P 1'
#
loop_
_entity.id
_entity.type
_entity.pdbx_description
1 polymer ?
#
loop_
_entity_poly.entity_id
_entity_poly.type
_entity_poly.pdbx_seq_one_letter_code
_entity_poly.pdbx_strand_id
1 'polypeptide(L)' 'MGKKDKKQPDTPAAVVRKLMKAGKVKKKCCRSSSRCKKCPVLALKKAKTDLAKAA' A
#
# COMPACT_ATOMS: atom_id res chain seq x y z
N MET A 1 -25.79 6.37 -8.79
CA MET A 1 -24.85 6.71 -7.70
C MET A 1 -24.36 5.41 -7.08
N GLY A 2 -23.11 5.04 -7.35
CA GLY A 2 -22.58 3.67 -7.21
C GLY A 2 -22.48 3.15 -5.77
N LYS A 3 -22.78 1.86 -5.61
CA LYS A 3 -22.80 1.13 -4.35
C LYS A 3 -21.47 1.25 -3.58
N LYS A 4 -21.57 1.67 -2.32
CA LYS A 4 -20.53 1.53 -1.29
C LYS A 4 -20.46 0.06 -0.87
N ASP A 5 -19.91 -0.80 -1.71
CA ASP A 5 -19.50 -2.11 -1.25
C ASP A 5 -18.22 -1.93 -0.42
N LYS A 6 -18.24 -2.43 0.82
CA LYS A 6 -17.06 -2.58 1.68
C LYS A 6 -16.08 -3.56 1.02
N LYS A 7 -15.49 -3.16 -0.10
CA LYS A 7 -14.47 -3.94 -0.78
C LYS A 7 -13.25 -3.93 0.14
N GLN A 8 -12.85 -5.13 0.54
CA GLN A 8 -11.46 -5.36 0.88
C GLN A 8 -10.60 -4.68 -0.19
N PRO A 9 -9.40 -4.16 0.13
CA PRO A 9 -8.57 -3.55 -0.90
C PRO A 9 -8.18 -4.64 -1.91
N ASP A 10 -9.01 -4.87 -2.93
CA ASP A 10 -8.88 -5.96 -3.93
C ASP A 10 -7.59 -5.84 -4.75
N THR A 11 -6.90 -4.71 -4.62
CA THR A 11 -5.64 -4.45 -5.32
C THR A 11 -4.54 -4.09 -4.32
N PRO A 12 -3.29 -4.53 -4.57
CA PRO A 12 -2.11 -4.13 -3.80
C PRO A 12 -1.98 -2.60 -3.71
N ALA A 13 -2.41 -1.88 -4.76
CA ALA A 13 -2.41 -0.43 -4.81
C ALA A 13 -3.40 0.20 -3.81
N ALA A 14 -4.58 -0.39 -3.60
CA ALA A 14 -5.55 0.08 -2.61
C ALA A 14 -5.03 -0.09 -1.18
N VAL A 15 -4.32 -1.18 -0.89
CA VAL A 15 -3.63 -1.39 0.40
C VAL A 15 -2.60 -0.28 0.62
N VAL A 16 -1.74 -0.02 -0.37
CA VAL A 16 -0.72 1.02 -0.26
C VAL A 16 -1.32 2.42 -0.12
N ARG A 17 -2.42 2.73 -0.80
CA ARG A 17 -3.16 4.00 -0.61
C ARG A 17 -3.70 4.16 0.81
N LYS A 18 -4.23 3.09 1.43
CA LYS A 18 -4.63 3.10 2.84
C LYS A 18 -3.44 3.34 3.77
N LEU A 19 -2.32 2.65 3.53
CA LEU A 19 -1.09 2.82 4.31
C LEU A 19 -0.46 4.21 4.15
N MET A 20 -0.59 4.82 2.97
CA MET A 20 -0.23 6.23 2.75
C MET A 20 -1.12 7.17 3.55
N LYS A 21 -2.43 6.95 3.54
CA LYS A 21 -3.40 7.76 4.30
C LYS A 21 -3.17 7.64 5.81
N ALA A 22 -2.74 6.47 6.27
CA ALA A 22 -2.36 6.22 7.66
C ALA A 22 -0.96 6.75 8.04
N GLY A 23 -0.23 7.42 7.14
CA GLY A 23 1.11 7.97 7.39
C GLY A 23 2.22 6.93 7.52
N LYS A 24 1.91 5.64 7.32
CA LYS A 24 2.87 4.52 7.38
C LYS A 24 3.75 4.46 6.13
N VAL A 25 3.25 4.96 4.99
CA VAL A 25 3.98 5.01 3.71
C VAL A 25 4.05 6.44 3.20
N LYS A 26 5.21 6.87 2.70
CA LYS A 26 5.37 8.19 2.09
C LYS A 26 4.86 8.22 0.65
N LYS A 27 4.39 9.40 0.23
CA LYS A 27 3.88 9.66 -1.13
C LYS A 27 4.98 9.62 -2.21
N LYS A 28 6.19 10.06 -1.87
CA LYS A 28 7.37 10.02 -2.75
C LYS A 28 8.34 8.91 -2.35
N CYS A 29 8.98 8.29 -3.35
CA CYS A 29 10.07 7.34 -3.14
C CYS A 29 11.20 8.01 -2.35
N CYS A 30 11.75 7.25 -1.42
CA CYS A 30 12.77 7.65 -0.47
C CYS A 30 14.10 7.96 -1.16
N ARG A 31 14.59 9.19 -0.99
CA ARG A 31 15.94 9.62 -1.42
C ARG A 31 17.02 9.38 -0.35
N SER A 32 16.68 8.67 0.74
CA SER A 32 17.56 8.46 1.90
C SER A 32 17.19 7.15 2.61
N SER A 33 18.19 6.44 3.15
CA SER A 33 18.05 5.10 3.74
C SER A 33 17.02 5.02 4.89
N SER A 34 16.96 6.03 5.75
CA SER A 34 15.97 6.11 6.83
C SER A 34 14.53 6.24 6.34
N ARG A 35 14.32 6.79 5.15
CA ARG A 35 12.99 6.89 4.50
C ARG A 35 12.60 5.62 3.73
N CYS A 36 13.56 4.72 3.44
CA CYS A 36 13.28 3.46 2.74
C CYS A 36 12.29 2.56 3.47
N LYS A 37 12.28 2.58 4.80
CA LYS A 37 11.32 1.82 5.62
C LYS A 37 9.85 2.19 5.34
N LYS A 38 9.59 3.41 4.84
CA LYS A 38 8.25 3.92 4.48
C LYS A 38 8.08 4.08 2.96
N CYS A 39 8.91 3.39 2.16
CA CYS A 39 8.92 3.54 0.71
C CYS A 39 7.64 2.95 0.08
N PRO A 40 6.97 3.70 -0.83
CA PRO A 40 5.79 3.20 -1.52
C PRO A 40 6.04 1.99 -2.41
N VAL A 41 7.25 1.86 -2.96
CA VAL A 41 7.63 0.71 -3.80
C VAL A 41 7.80 -0.57 -2.97
N LEU A 42 8.44 -0.47 -1.80
CA LEU A 42 8.56 -1.60 -0.88
C LEU A 42 7.20 -2.01 -0.31
N ALA A 43 6.33 -1.05 -0.01
CA ALA A 43 4.97 -1.31 0.42
C ALA A 43 4.14 -2.01 -0.68
N LEU A 44 4.32 -1.61 -1.95
CA LEU A 44 3.70 -2.26 -3.11
C LEU A 44 4.15 -3.70 -3.26
N LYS A 45 5.47 -3.97 -3.17
CA LYS A 45 6.01 -5.33 -3.22
C LYS A 45 5.42 -6.19 -2.10
N LYS A 46 5.45 -5.70 -0.86
CA LYS A 46 4.88 -6.41 0.30
C LYS A 46 3.39 -6.70 0.13
N ALA A 47 2.60 -5.71 -0.30
CA ALA A 47 1.17 -5.89 -0.52
C ALA A 47 0.86 -6.91 -1.63
N LYS A 48 1.71 -7.00 -2.67
CA LYS A 48 1.60 -8.04 -3.70
C LYS A 48 1.88 -9.43 -3.13
N THR A 49 2.93 -9.60 -2.34
CA THR A 49 3.23 -10.89 -1.69
C THR A 49 2.19 -11.28 -0.66
N ASP A 50 1.65 -10.33 0.09
CA ASP A 50 0.61 -10.57 1.09
C ASP A 50 -0.69 -11.04 0.43
N LEU A 51 -1.12 -10.37 -0.65
CA LEU A 51 -2.29 -10.77 -1.43
C LEU A 51 -2.09 -12.12 -2.13
N ALA A 52 -0.88 -12.41 -2.62
CA ALA A 52 -0.56 -13.71 -3.24
C ALA A 52 -0.47 -14.86 -2.22
N LYS A 53 -0.20 -14.56 -0.93
CA LYS A 53 -0.24 -15.55 0.17
C LYS A 53 -1.64 -15.74 0.75
N ALA A 54 -2.51 -14.76 0.57
CA ALA A 54 -3.89 -14.77 1.07
C ALA A 54 -4.90 -15.36 0.07
N ALA A 55 -4.46 -15.69 -1.14
CA ALA A 55 -5.20 -16.43 -2.16
C ALA A 55 -4.75 -17.90 -2.18
#